data_AF-W7VTZ4-F1
#
_entry.id   AF-W7VTZ4-F1
#
_cell.length_a   1.000
_cell.length_b   1.000
_cell.length_c   1.000
_cell.angle_alpha   90.00
_cell.angle_beta   90.00
_cell.angle_gamma   90.00
#
_symmetry.space_group_name_H-M   'P 1'
#
loop_
_entity.id
_entity.type
_entity.pdbx_description
1 polymer ?
#
loop_
_entity_poly.entity_id
_entity_poly.type
_entity_poly.pdbx_seq_one_letter_code
_entity_poly.pdbx_strand_id
1 'polypeptide(L)'
;MELAGFDGIIAGAMTYAVGGEQYIAVVAGFGGSNALHAPFAIAPKVGLHGRILAFKLDGRAVLPDNSRPLLPPNVPAQTWPAETVSRGAALYGNCAACHGFGTYAANVIPDLRRSPMLSVKSAWDAVVLGGALADKGMPNWTGRIAAEDVEAIRAYVVDRARQLRDDEAAAQAAAKARDR
;
A
#
# COMPACT_ATOMS: atom_id res chain seq x y z
N MET A 1 9.42 -19.12 5.99
CA MET A 1 9.14 -18.00 6.91
C MET A 1 8.27 -17.03 6.14
N GLU A 2 6.96 -17.19 6.23
CA GLU A 2 6.02 -16.21 5.67
C GLU A 2 6.22 -14.91 6.45
N LEU A 3 6.77 -13.90 5.79
CA LEU A 3 6.83 -12.56 6.37
C LEU A 3 5.38 -12.10 6.58
N ALA A 4 4.93 -12.04 7.84
CA ALA A 4 3.71 -11.34 8.20
C ALA A 4 3.94 -9.85 7.95
N GLY A 5 3.69 -9.40 6.71
CA GLY A 5 4.22 -8.15 6.16
C GLY A 5 3.89 -6.86 6.92
N PHE A 6 2.89 -6.84 7.81
CA PHE A 6 2.55 -5.66 8.63
C PHE A 6 3.29 -5.61 9.98
N ASP A 7 3.76 -6.74 10.52
CA ASP A 7 4.57 -6.78 11.76
C ASP A 7 6.07 -6.73 11.49
N GLY A 8 6.48 -6.33 10.27
CA GLY A 8 7.89 -6.15 9.95
C GLY A 8 8.57 -5.28 11.01
N ILE A 9 9.68 -5.76 11.56
CA ILE A 9 10.44 -5.05 12.58
C ILE A 9 11.55 -4.26 11.90
N ILE A 10 11.53 -2.94 12.09
CA ILE A 10 12.57 -2.01 11.62
C ILE A 10 13.28 -1.37 12.81
N ALA A 11 12.55 -1.17 13.91
CA ALA A 11 13.08 -0.59 15.13
C ALA A 11 14.06 -1.55 15.84
N GLY A 12 15.03 -0.97 16.55
CA GLY A 12 15.86 -1.73 17.48
C GLY A 12 15.03 -2.27 18.66
N ALA A 13 15.45 -3.41 19.20
CA ALA A 13 14.86 -3.96 20.41
C ALA A 13 15.47 -3.30 21.67
N MET A 14 14.73 -3.34 22.77
CA MET A 14 15.17 -2.90 24.09
C MET A 14 14.88 -3.97 25.15
N THR A 15 15.60 -3.94 26.27
CA THR A 15 15.38 -4.85 27.40
C THR A 15 15.18 -4.07 28.69
N TYR A 16 14.39 -4.62 29.61
CA TYR A 16 14.05 -4.04 30.91
C TYR A 16 13.64 -5.15 31.88
N ALA A 17 13.47 -4.80 33.15
CA ALA A 17 12.97 -5.73 34.17
C ALA A 17 11.77 -5.14 34.92
N VAL A 18 10.79 -5.99 35.24
CA VAL A 18 9.61 -5.66 36.06
C VAL A 18 9.43 -6.75 37.10
N GLY A 19 9.39 -6.38 38.39
CA GLY A 19 9.23 -7.37 39.47
C GLY A 19 10.33 -8.44 39.50
N GLY A 20 11.54 -8.13 39.03
CA GLY A 20 12.65 -9.09 38.95
C GLY A 20 12.64 -9.98 37.71
N GLU A 21 11.59 -9.95 36.87
CA GLU A 21 11.56 -10.67 35.60
C GLU A 21 12.10 -9.81 34.46
N GLN A 22 12.95 -10.39 33.60
CA GLN A 22 13.47 -9.72 32.40
C GLN A 22 12.47 -9.80 31.24
N TYR A 23 12.35 -8.69 30.51
CA TYR A 23 11.57 -8.56 29.30
C TYR A 23 12.46 -8.02 28.15
N ILE A 24 12.13 -8.42 26.92
CA ILE A 24 12.64 -7.81 25.69
C ILE A 24 11.43 -7.24 24.96
N ALA A 25 11.44 -5.95 24.63
CA ALA A 25 10.39 -5.33 23.84
C ALA A 25 10.92 -4.79 22.50
N VAL A 26 10.06 -4.87 21.50
CA VAL A 26 10.31 -4.31 20.17
C VAL A 26 9.02 -3.70 19.61
N VAL A 27 9.17 -2.61 18.88
CA VAL A 27 8.08 -2.03 18.10
C VAL A 27 8.04 -2.74 16.75
N ALA A 28 7.03 -3.58 16.55
CA ALA A 28 6.73 -4.24 15.29
C ALA A 28 5.81 -3.36 14.46
N GLY A 29 6.23 -3.01 13.24
CA GLY A 29 5.49 -2.13 12.35
C GLY A 29 6.30 -1.86 11.11
N PHE A 30 5.91 -2.50 10.01
CA PHE A 30 6.58 -2.28 8.73
C PHE A 30 6.27 -0.87 8.21
N GLY A 31 7.30 -0.14 7.79
CA GLY A 31 7.21 1.27 7.45
C GLY A 31 8.55 1.85 6.99
N GLY A 32 8.72 3.16 7.14
CA GLY A 32 9.91 3.86 6.65
C GLY A 32 9.93 4.01 5.13
N SER A 33 10.96 4.67 4.61
CA SER A 33 11.03 5.08 3.20
C SER A 33 10.90 3.90 2.23
N ASN A 34 11.66 2.82 2.46
CA ASN A 34 11.66 1.66 1.56
C ASN A 34 10.30 0.95 1.51
N ALA A 35 9.55 0.92 2.61
CA ALA A 35 8.23 0.31 2.60
C ALA A 35 7.21 1.12 1.76
N LEU A 36 7.43 2.42 1.59
CA LEU A 36 6.54 3.28 0.81
C LEU A 36 6.72 3.08 -0.70
N HIS A 37 7.94 3.21 -1.20
CA HIS A 37 8.16 3.34 -2.63
C HIS A 37 8.74 2.10 -3.32
N ALA A 38 9.35 1.20 -2.54
CA ALA A 38 10.23 0.21 -3.14
C ALA A 38 9.48 -1.11 -3.44
N PRO A 39 9.63 -1.68 -4.65
CA PRO A 39 8.82 -2.80 -5.11
C PRO A 39 9.31 -4.16 -4.57
N PHE A 40 9.77 -4.22 -3.33
CA PHE A 40 10.34 -5.43 -2.71
C PHE A 40 9.29 -6.30 -2.02
N ALA A 41 8.08 -5.78 -1.83
CA ALA A 41 7.03 -6.47 -1.09
C ALA A 41 6.41 -7.59 -1.94
N ILE A 42 6.91 -8.81 -1.74
CA ILE A 42 6.30 -10.03 -2.27
C ILE A 42 5.11 -10.37 -1.36
N ALA A 43 3.92 -10.49 -1.93
CA ALA A 43 2.66 -10.77 -1.21
C ALA A 43 2.37 -9.79 -0.05
N PRO A 44 2.21 -8.48 -0.30
CA PRO A 44 1.98 -7.51 0.75
C PRO A 44 0.67 -7.80 1.50
N LYS A 45 0.78 -8.14 2.78
CA LYS A 45 -0.37 -8.29 3.68
C LYS A 45 -0.84 -6.91 4.14
N VAL A 46 -2.15 -6.69 4.17
CA VAL A 46 -2.76 -5.49 4.76
C VAL A 46 -3.05 -5.80 6.24
N GLY A 47 -2.78 -4.86 7.14
CA GLY A 47 -3.10 -5.02 8.54
C GLY A 47 -3.02 -3.71 9.30
N LEU A 48 -3.37 -3.73 10.58
CA LEU A 48 -3.07 -2.61 11.46
C LEU A 48 -1.56 -2.59 11.73
N HIS A 49 -0.89 -1.53 11.29
CA HIS A 49 0.52 -1.31 11.61
C HIS A 49 0.70 -0.95 13.08
N GLY A 50 1.82 -1.38 13.66
CA GLY A 50 2.29 -0.88 14.96
C GLY A 50 1.78 -1.69 16.14
N ARG A 51 2.65 -2.55 16.69
CA ARG A 51 2.45 -3.26 17.95
C ARG A 51 3.73 -3.20 18.78
N ILE A 52 3.59 -3.09 20.09
CA ILE A 52 4.69 -3.39 21.00
C ILE A 52 4.62 -4.88 21.30
N LEU A 53 5.63 -5.63 20.88
CA LEU A 53 5.79 -7.03 21.21
C LEU A 53 6.75 -7.13 22.38
N ALA A 54 6.28 -7.65 23.51
CA ALA A 54 7.08 -7.88 24.70
C ALA A 54 7.21 -9.38 24.97
N PHE A 55 8.45 -9.83 25.09
CA PHE A 55 8.82 -11.23 25.26
C PHE A 55 9.45 -11.43 26.64
N LYS A 56 9.18 -12.56 27.27
CA LYS A 56 9.88 -13.05 28.46
C LYS A 56 10.05 -14.57 28.38
N LEU A 57 10.91 -15.12 29.23
CA LEU A 57 11.02 -16.58 29.37
C LEU A 57 9.65 -17.18 29.75
N ASP A 58 9.34 -18.31 29.13
CA ASP A 58 8.07 -19.05 29.31
C ASP A 58 6.78 -18.25 29.02
N GLY A 59 6.87 -17.13 28.31
CA GLY A 59 5.71 -16.37 27.86
C GLY A 59 4.83 -17.19 26.91
N ARG A 60 3.51 -17.24 27.17
CA ARG A 60 2.53 -18.01 26.39
C ARG A 60 1.49 -17.15 25.68
N ALA A 61 1.73 -15.84 25.58
CA ALA A 61 0.83 -14.94 24.89
C ALA A 61 0.76 -15.32 23.40
N VAL A 62 -0.46 -15.38 22.87
CA VAL A 62 -0.71 -15.60 21.45
C VAL A 62 -0.87 -14.24 20.79
N LEU A 63 -0.15 -14.01 19.69
CA LEU A 63 -0.26 -12.79 18.91
C LEU A 63 -1.62 -12.79 18.18
N PRO A 64 -2.52 -11.82 18.44
CA PRO A 64 -3.79 -11.76 17.73
C PRO A 64 -3.56 -11.51 16.24
N ASP A 65 -4.38 -12.11 15.37
CA ASP A 65 -4.38 -11.74 13.96
C ASP A 65 -4.96 -10.33 13.79
N ASN A 66 -4.24 -9.50 13.05
CA ASN A 66 -4.58 -8.13 12.67
C ASN A 66 -4.57 -7.95 11.14
N SER A 67 -4.56 -9.06 10.39
CA SER A 67 -4.68 -9.05 8.95
C SER A 67 -6.02 -8.45 8.52
N ARG A 68 -6.01 -7.82 7.36
CA ARG A 68 -7.19 -7.29 6.67
C ARG A 68 -7.24 -7.82 5.25
N PRO A 69 -8.44 -8.03 4.70
CA PRO A 69 -8.56 -8.40 3.31
C PRO A 69 -8.01 -7.29 2.42
N LEU A 70 -7.23 -7.68 1.42
CA LEU A 70 -6.84 -6.78 0.34
C LEU A 70 -8.04 -6.54 -0.56
N LEU A 71 -8.33 -5.28 -0.87
CA LEU A 71 -9.38 -4.95 -1.83
C LEU A 71 -9.01 -5.49 -3.22
N PRO A 72 -9.98 -5.93 -4.04
CA PRO A 72 -9.69 -6.31 -5.42
C PRO A 72 -9.17 -5.11 -6.23
N PRO A 73 -8.47 -5.34 -7.35
CA PRO A 73 -8.13 -4.26 -8.28
C PRO A 73 -9.39 -3.52 -8.73
N ASN A 74 -9.35 -2.19 -8.68
CA ASN A 74 -10.46 -1.35 -9.13
C ASN A 74 -10.27 -1.00 -10.60
N VAL A 75 -11.12 -1.55 -11.47
CA VAL A 75 -11.01 -1.42 -12.93
C VAL A 75 -12.23 -0.71 -13.54
N PRO A 76 -12.31 0.63 -13.44
CA PRO A 76 -13.38 1.39 -14.07
C PRO A 76 -13.44 1.14 -15.59
N ALA A 77 -14.67 1.16 -16.14
CA ALA A 77 -14.92 0.96 -17.57
C ALA A 77 -14.40 2.12 -18.44
N GLN A 78 -14.22 3.32 -17.86
CA GLN A 78 -13.73 4.49 -18.56
C GLN A 78 -12.38 4.21 -19.24
N THR A 79 -12.21 4.70 -20.46
CA THR A 79 -10.97 4.58 -21.23
C THR A 79 -10.44 5.96 -21.60
N TRP A 80 -9.15 6.01 -21.94
CA TRP A 80 -8.47 7.21 -22.41
C TRP A 80 -7.59 6.87 -23.60
N PRO A 81 -7.24 7.88 -24.43
CA PRO A 81 -6.20 7.73 -25.44
C PRO A 81 -4.87 7.30 -24.83
N ALA A 82 -4.09 6.52 -25.57
CA ALA A 82 -2.79 6.01 -25.10
C ALA A 82 -1.83 7.16 -24.72
N GLU A 83 -1.93 8.30 -25.40
CA GLU A 83 -1.16 9.50 -25.13
C GLU A 83 -1.49 10.09 -23.76
N THR A 84 -2.75 10.02 -23.34
CA THR A 84 -3.17 10.50 -22.00
C THR A 84 -2.63 9.59 -20.91
N VAL A 85 -2.67 8.28 -21.12
CA VAL A 85 -2.10 7.29 -20.19
C VAL A 85 -0.58 7.48 -20.07
N SER A 86 0.11 7.69 -21.20
CA SER A 86 1.55 7.95 -21.24
C SER A 86 1.93 9.24 -20.51
N ARG A 87 1.18 10.33 -20.72
CA ARG A 87 1.34 11.58 -19.98
C ARG A 87 1.15 11.37 -18.48
N GLY A 88 0.13 10.61 -18.08
CA GLY A 88 -0.12 10.24 -16.69
C GLY A 88 1.04 9.46 -16.06
N ALA A 89 1.62 8.51 -16.80
CA ALA A 89 2.77 7.73 -16.36
C ALA A 89 3.98 8.61 -16.05
N ALA A 90 4.26 9.59 -16.92
CA ALA A 90 5.35 10.55 -16.71
C ALA A 90 5.13 11.43 -15.47
N LEU A 91 3.88 11.84 -15.22
CA LEU A 91 3.51 12.69 -14.09
C LEU A 91 3.38 11.93 -12.76
N TYR A 92 3.20 10.60 -12.81
CA TYR A 92 3.04 9.77 -11.62
C TYR A 92 4.29 9.76 -10.71
N GLY A 93 5.45 10.22 -11.19
CA GLY A 93 6.63 10.45 -10.35
C GLY A 93 6.34 11.32 -9.11
N ASN A 94 5.36 12.23 -9.19
CA ASN A 94 4.87 13.02 -8.05
C ASN A 94 4.22 12.18 -6.94
N CYS A 95 3.67 11.02 -7.30
CA CYS A 95 2.95 10.12 -6.39
C CYS A 95 3.81 8.93 -5.94
N ALA A 96 4.82 8.56 -6.74
CA ALA A 96 5.57 7.32 -6.61
C ALA A 96 6.36 7.17 -5.29
N ALA A 97 6.84 8.28 -4.71
CA ALA A 97 7.58 8.24 -3.45
C ALA A 97 6.76 7.72 -2.26
N CYS A 98 5.42 7.84 -2.35
CA CYS A 98 4.49 7.34 -1.35
C CYS A 98 3.78 6.09 -1.85
N HIS A 99 3.22 6.13 -3.06
CA HIS A 99 2.34 5.10 -3.60
C HIS A 99 3.05 4.04 -4.46
N GLY A 100 4.38 3.91 -4.32
CA GLY A 100 5.16 2.89 -5.03
C GLY A 100 5.56 3.29 -6.44
N PHE A 101 6.80 2.96 -6.85
CA PHE A 101 7.22 3.13 -8.23
C PHE A 101 6.37 2.25 -9.16
N GLY A 102 5.91 2.84 -10.27
CA GLY A 102 5.01 2.16 -11.20
C GLY A 102 3.72 1.64 -10.56
N THR A 103 3.23 2.27 -9.48
CA THR A 103 2.07 1.89 -8.66
C THR A 103 2.23 0.61 -7.82
N TYR A 104 3.44 0.05 -7.72
CA TYR A 104 3.70 -1.11 -6.86
C TYR A 104 3.90 -0.67 -5.41
N ALA A 105 2.80 -0.65 -4.63
CA ALA A 105 2.82 -0.32 -3.21
C ALA A 105 2.94 -1.57 -2.33
N ALA A 106 3.62 -1.44 -1.18
CA ALA A 106 3.69 -2.49 -0.16
C ALA A 106 2.47 -2.52 0.79
N ASN A 107 1.42 -1.75 0.49
CA ASN A 107 0.23 -1.58 1.32
C ASN A 107 0.47 -1.04 2.74
N VAL A 108 1.61 -0.37 2.99
CA VAL A 108 1.80 0.48 4.20
C VAL A 108 1.04 1.81 4.11
N ILE A 109 0.72 2.22 2.89
CA ILE A 109 -0.29 3.22 2.56
C ILE A 109 -1.16 2.66 1.41
N PRO A 110 -2.30 3.28 1.05
CA PRO A 110 -3.20 2.72 0.05
C PRO A 110 -2.54 2.43 -1.31
N ASP A 111 -2.71 1.22 -1.83
CA ASP A 111 -2.45 0.88 -3.24
C ASP A 111 -3.51 1.54 -4.12
N LEU A 112 -3.09 2.52 -4.91
CA LEU A 112 -3.98 3.33 -5.73
C LEU A 112 -4.75 2.51 -6.78
N ARG A 113 -4.20 1.37 -7.22
CA ARG A 113 -4.85 0.45 -8.17
C ARG A 113 -6.08 -0.24 -7.59
N ARG A 114 -6.23 -0.22 -6.26
CA ARG A 114 -7.36 -0.81 -5.51
C ARG A 114 -8.25 0.24 -4.86
N SER A 115 -7.92 1.52 -5.02
CA SER A 115 -8.64 2.61 -4.37
C SER A 115 -10.05 2.79 -4.94
N PRO A 116 -11.10 2.84 -4.11
CA PRO A 116 -12.46 3.16 -4.57
C PRO A 116 -12.58 4.54 -5.22
N MET A 117 -11.71 5.49 -4.84
CA MET A 117 -11.72 6.86 -5.38
C MET A 117 -11.36 6.90 -6.88
N LEU A 118 -10.74 5.84 -7.40
CA LEU A 118 -10.32 5.74 -8.80
C LEU A 118 -11.51 5.74 -9.78
N SER A 119 -12.69 5.28 -9.34
CA SER A 119 -13.87 5.09 -10.19
C SER A 119 -14.57 6.36 -10.62
N VAL A 120 -14.47 7.43 -9.83
CA VAL A 120 -15.24 8.65 -10.04
C VAL A 120 -14.28 9.84 -10.05
N LYS A 121 -14.26 10.60 -11.14
CA LYS A 121 -13.36 11.75 -11.30
C LYS A 121 -13.45 12.74 -10.14
N SER A 122 -14.67 13.12 -9.73
CA SER A 122 -14.86 14.07 -8.64
C SER A 122 -14.35 13.53 -7.29
N ALA A 123 -14.43 12.22 -7.06
CA ALA A 123 -13.90 11.59 -5.84
C ALA A 123 -12.35 11.60 -5.85
N TRP A 124 -11.74 11.29 -7.00
CA TRP A 124 -10.29 11.41 -7.18
C TRP A 124 -9.81 12.85 -6.99
N ASP A 125 -10.46 13.81 -7.64
CA ASP A 125 -10.12 15.23 -7.56
C ASP A 125 -10.31 15.77 -6.14
N ALA A 126 -11.35 15.35 -5.42
CA ALA A 126 -11.56 15.76 -4.02
C ALA A 126 -10.38 15.36 -3.12
N VAL A 127 -9.72 14.23 -3.39
CA VAL A 127 -8.52 13.81 -2.66
C VAL A 127 -7.29 14.57 -3.13
N VAL A 128 -7.00 14.56 -4.44
CA VAL A 128 -5.74 15.06 -4.99
C VAL A 128 -5.68 16.59 -5.01
N LEU A 129 -6.77 17.25 -5.37
CA LEU A 129 -6.88 18.70 -5.49
C LEU A 129 -7.69 19.29 -4.32
N GLY A 130 -8.74 18.60 -3.87
CA GLY A 130 -9.59 19.09 -2.78
C GLY A 130 -8.98 18.93 -1.38
N GLY A 131 -7.89 18.16 -1.24
CA GLY A 131 -7.23 17.93 0.05
C GLY A 131 -8.09 17.15 1.05
N ALA A 132 -9.08 16.37 0.60
CA ALA A 132 -9.99 15.63 1.47
C ALA A 132 -9.31 14.63 2.41
N LEU A 133 -8.04 14.28 2.17
CA LEU A 133 -7.22 13.40 3.01
C LEU A 133 -5.93 14.08 3.52
N ALA A 134 -5.87 15.41 3.51
CA ALA A 134 -4.70 16.16 3.95
C ALA A 134 -4.37 15.95 5.43
N ASP A 135 -5.38 15.82 6.28
CA ASP A 135 -5.27 15.48 7.70
C ASP A 135 -4.69 14.08 7.95
N LYS A 136 -4.76 13.20 6.94
CA LYS A 136 -4.19 11.84 6.94
C LYS A 136 -2.85 11.75 6.20
N GLY A 137 -2.27 12.89 5.81
CA GLY A 137 -0.94 12.97 5.20
C GLY A 137 -0.90 12.87 3.67
N MET A 138 -2.04 12.84 2.97
CA MET A 138 -2.07 12.95 1.50
C MET A 138 -1.93 14.43 1.09
N PRO A 139 -0.84 14.84 0.40
CA PRO A 139 -0.65 16.24 0.05
C PRO A 139 -1.75 16.77 -0.88
N ASN A 140 -2.14 18.02 -0.67
CA ASN A 140 -2.97 18.76 -1.62
C ASN A 140 -2.08 19.27 -2.78
N TRP A 141 -2.47 18.94 -4.02
CA TRP A 141 -1.75 19.28 -5.25
C TRP A 141 -2.32 20.49 -6.00
N THR A 142 -3.33 21.18 -5.45
CA THR A 142 -3.88 22.41 -6.02
C THR A 142 -2.77 23.43 -6.27
N GLY A 143 -2.74 23.96 -7.49
CA GLY A 143 -1.73 24.92 -7.94
C GLY A 143 -0.34 24.33 -8.21
N ARG A 144 -0.14 23.02 -8.01
CA ARG A 144 1.12 22.30 -8.30
C ARG A 144 1.01 21.37 -9.50
N ILE A 145 -0.16 20.75 -9.68
CA ILE A 145 -0.48 19.91 -10.84
C ILE A 145 -1.78 20.43 -11.44
N ALA A 146 -1.83 20.58 -12.77
CA ALA A 146 -3.04 21.00 -13.47
C ALA A 146 -4.15 19.95 -13.34
N ALA A 147 -5.42 20.36 -13.40
CA ALA A 147 -6.53 19.42 -13.22
C ALA A 147 -6.57 18.35 -14.32
N GLU A 148 -6.16 18.70 -15.53
CA GLU A 148 -6.03 17.81 -16.68
C GLU A 148 -4.91 16.79 -16.47
N ASP A 149 -3.82 17.21 -15.81
CA ASP A 149 -2.69 16.36 -15.45
C ASP A 149 -3.05 15.38 -14.32
N VAL A 150 -3.88 15.80 -13.37
CA VAL A 150 -4.45 14.89 -12.35
C VAL A 150 -5.35 13.83 -12.98
N GLU A 151 -6.13 14.19 -13.99
CA GLU A 151 -6.94 13.22 -14.75
C GLU A 151 -6.05 12.27 -15.58
N ALA A 152 -4.96 12.76 -16.17
CA ALA A 152 -3.99 11.90 -16.85
C ALA A 152 -3.35 10.90 -15.88
N ILE A 153 -2.97 11.33 -14.68
CA ILE A 153 -2.48 10.42 -13.62
C ILE A 153 -3.54 9.38 -13.27
N ARG A 154 -4.82 9.78 -13.13
CA ARG A 154 -5.93 8.84 -12.87
C ARG A 154 -6.05 7.80 -13.98
N ALA A 155 -5.95 8.22 -15.25
CA ALA A 155 -5.97 7.32 -16.41
C ALA A 155 -4.82 6.30 -16.34
N TYR A 156 -3.62 6.73 -15.99
CA TYR A 156 -2.47 5.84 -15.79
C TYR A 156 -2.70 4.83 -14.65
N VAL A 157 -3.23 5.26 -13.51
CA VAL A 157 -3.52 4.34 -12.39
C VAL A 157 -4.60 3.32 -12.77
N VAL A 158 -5.63 3.70 -13.55
CA VAL A 158 -6.63 2.75 -14.08
C VAL A 158 -5.98 1.73 -15.01
N ASP A 159 -5.07 2.15 -15.89
CA ASP A 159 -4.33 1.22 -16.76
C ASP A 159 -3.52 0.21 -15.93
N ARG A 160 -2.82 0.69 -14.90
CA ARG A 160 -2.08 -0.18 -13.97
C ARG A 160 -2.98 -1.10 -13.14
N ALA A 161 -4.20 -0.68 -12.82
CA ALA A 161 -5.18 -1.53 -12.16
C ALA A 161 -5.69 -2.67 -13.06
N ARG A 162 -5.81 -2.43 -14.37
CA ARG A 162 -6.15 -3.47 -15.35
C ARG A 162 -5.03 -4.49 -15.45
N GLN A 163 -3.79 -4.03 -15.56
CA GLN A 163 -2.61 -4.90 -15.57
C GLN A 163 -2.56 -5.75 -14.29
N LEU A 164 -2.80 -5.16 -13.12
CA LEU A 164 -2.85 -5.90 -11.86
C LEU A 164 -3.94 -6.99 -11.84
N ARG A 165 -5.15 -6.71 -12.35
CA ARG A 165 -6.21 -7.72 -12.46
C ARG A 165 -5.75 -8.90 -13.32
N ASP A 166 -5.12 -8.62 -14.45
CA ASP A 166 -4.69 -9.65 -15.41
C ASP A 166 -3.54 -10.49 -14.82
N ASP A 167 -2.59 -9.84 -14.12
CA ASP A 167 -1.50 -10.49 -13.38
C ASP A 167 -2.05 -11.42 -12.28
N GLU A 168 -3.02 -10.96 -11.49
CA GLU A 168 -3.62 -11.76 -10.42
C GLU A 168 -4.41 -12.95 -10.98
N ALA A 169 -5.15 -12.77 -12.08
CA ALA A 169 -5.86 -13.85 -12.74
C ALA A 169 -4.89 -14.92 -13.28
N ALA A 170 -3.77 -14.49 -13.89
CA ALA A 170 -2.73 -15.39 -14.36
C ALA A 170 -2.07 -16.18 -13.21
N ALA A 171 -1.77 -15.50 -12.09
CA ALA A 171 -1.20 -16.13 -10.91
C ALA A 171 -2.14 -17.18 -10.30
N GLN A 172 -3.44 -16.89 -10.21
CA GLN A 172 -4.45 -17.83 -9.73
C GLN A 172 -4.58 -19.06 -10.63
N ALA A 173 -4.57 -18.87 -11.95
CA ALA A 173 -4.60 -19.97 -12.91
C ALA A 173 -3.35 -20.87 -12.77
N ALA A 174 -2.18 -20.27 -12.61
CA ALA A 174 -0.92 -21.01 -12.41
C ALA A 174 -0.91 -21.81 -11.10
N ALA A 175 -1.42 -21.25 -10.00
CA ALA A 175 -1.54 -21.96 -8.73
C ALA A 175 -2.46 -23.19 -8.86
N LYS A 176 -3.64 -23.02 -9.45
CA LYS A 176 -4.60 -24.11 -9.68
C LYS A 176 -4.04 -25.23 -10.57
N ALA A 177 -3.13 -24.91 -11.50
CA ALA A 177 -2.48 -25.91 -12.34
C ALA A 177 -1.39 -26.69 -11.59
N ARG A 178 -0.77 -26.12 -10.55
CA ARG A 178 0.23 -26.81 -9.71
C ARG A 178 -0.40 -27.76 -8.69
N ASP A 179 -1.62 -27.48 -8.27
CA ASP A 179 -2.37 -28.29 -7.30
C ASP A 179 -3.17 -29.44 -7.94
N ARG A 180 -2.99 -29.66 -9.25
CA ARG A 180 -3.61 -30.73 -10.04
C ARG A 180 -2.56 -31.74 -10.47
#